data_AF-A0A1S8TJA9-F1
#
_entry.id   AF-A0A1S8TJA9-F1
#
_cell.length_a   1.000
_cell.length_b   1.000
_cell.length_c   1.000
_cell.angle_alpha   90.00
_cell.angle_beta   90.00
_cell.angle_gamma   90.00
#
_symmetry.space_group_name_H-M   'P 1'
#
loop_
_entity.id
_entity.type
_entity.pdbx_description
1 polymer ?
#
loop_
_entity_poly.entity_id
_entity_poly.type
_entity_poly.pdbx_seq_one_letter_code
_entity_poly.pdbx_strand_id
1 'polypeptide(L)'
;MRYIGPFFRMNSLSQKEISGQLFHLAKESIKTLVLSSKCGLLAQVRVPKKSSINDISILNNFSPLLCLYRKASPMFIHNKTSHGFDESSFKKEINPSTNALMTLCLLELGEYYSHYEEGNRNVLSLEKPFKYLAKEQLQFYSENLRNNEGLFIDKKNISDGNSKGFSLMEKDSNFKFSDQAFMMAAYLMYSYYNSDDEISNDYINFSYEILDMLRDYKSALYDLSFGEITQIFLALNVFYKYSDNKDAKKLILDLGDFLITKFQEKDYYLDSIDDCSLFYICLMEAYKHTEIISFKEMAKEIIEKLTNLYDSDKNMFIKLNDKKESKYSCLEINFYLLALIISSLEEDNNMELKPLISGIYRKFFINGGLLTSWPEAPTLDEVERYKKLSLRSDDMLDETYFRMPICPTPKSTGLAPIFVKSLNYSKKKDSLSINKNSFDSNKNMLNFFLIIYLLKDVVKDFMEFRSYSNFEIPISVRNVDSEIDNTTSNITNNDSSTQNSSEIINSTIALNSSIIKNSNSLEESEKNKIILKNPSNNLLSNKNNFPKINSSLKNKKYKKNKTKNRHNAKKA
;
A
#
# COMPACT_ATOMS: atom_id res chain seq x y z
N MET A 1 -33.04 1.36 32.90
CA MET A 1 -32.49 1.46 31.53
C MET A 1 -30.96 1.42 31.55
N ARG A 2 -30.32 0.24 31.66
CA ARG A 2 -28.84 0.10 31.77
C ARG A 2 -28.25 -1.02 30.87
N TYR A 3 -28.85 -1.29 29.71
CA TYR A 3 -28.40 -2.40 28.83
C TYR A 3 -28.41 -2.05 27.33
N ILE A 4 -28.15 -0.79 26.97
CA ILE A 4 -27.99 -0.37 25.54
C ILE A 4 -26.51 -0.08 25.19
N GLY A 5 -25.62 -0.03 26.18
CA GLY A 5 -24.21 0.34 26.00
C GLY A 5 -23.33 -0.59 25.13
N PRO A 6 -23.48 -1.93 25.14
CA PRO A 6 -22.59 -2.79 24.36
C PRO A 6 -22.93 -2.83 22.86
N PHE A 7 -24.22 -2.75 22.51
CA PHE A 7 -24.66 -2.87 21.11
C PHE A 7 -24.29 -1.65 20.24
N PHE A 8 -24.11 -0.47 20.84
CA PHE A 8 -23.65 0.72 20.11
C PHE A 8 -22.12 0.84 20.04
N ARG A 9 -21.36 0.19 20.94
CA ARG A 9 -19.89 0.14 20.87
C ARG A 9 -19.38 -0.93 19.89
N MET A 10 -20.16 -1.98 19.63
CA MET A 10 -19.78 -3.10 18.75
C MET A 10 -19.63 -2.76 17.27
N ASN A 11 -19.92 -1.52 16.85
CA ASN A 11 -19.81 -1.14 15.44
C ASN A 11 -18.64 -0.20 15.14
N SER A 12 -17.90 0.38 16.10
CA SER A 12 -16.81 1.30 15.75
C SER A 12 -15.48 0.58 15.54
N LEU A 13 -15.14 0.34 14.26
CA LEU A 13 -13.78 -0.04 13.87
C LEU A 13 -12.78 1.02 14.36
N SER A 14 -11.78 0.55 15.08
CA SER A 14 -10.63 1.35 15.46
C SER A 14 -9.78 1.67 14.23
N GLN A 15 -8.98 2.73 14.34
CA GLN A 15 -8.03 3.06 13.27
C GLN A 15 -7.01 1.94 13.02
N LYS A 16 -6.61 1.19 14.06
CA LYS A 16 -5.72 0.03 13.92
C LYS A 16 -6.36 -1.07 13.07
N GLU A 17 -7.64 -1.36 13.29
CA GLU A 17 -8.39 -2.31 12.45
C GLU A 17 -8.56 -1.78 11.03
N ILE A 18 -8.85 -0.49 10.84
CA ILE A 18 -8.95 0.11 9.50
C ILE A 18 -7.62 -0.02 8.75
N SER A 19 -6.49 0.32 9.39
CA SER A 19 -5.17 0.15 8.80
C SER A 19 -4.86 -1.32 8.48
N GLY A 20 -5.20 -2.25 9.39
CA GLY A 20 -5.06 -3.69 9.18
C GLY A 20 -5.87 -4.18 7.97
N GLN A 21 -7.15 -3.78 7.87
CA GLN A 21 -8.01 -4.15 6.75
C GLN A 21 -7.52 -3.57 5.42
N LEU A 22 -7.07 -2.31 5.40
CA LEU A 22 -6.51 -1.68 4.20
C LEU A 22 -5.21 -2.37 3.77
N PHE A 23 -4.30 -2.65 4.70
CA PHE A 23 -3.05 -3.33 4.39
C PHE A 23 -3.30 -4.76 3.89
N HIS A 24 -4.18 -5.52 4.58
CA HIS A 24 -4.59 -6.87 4.14
C HIS A 24 -5.19 -6.85 2.73
N LEU A 25 -6.09 -5.89 2.47
CA LEU A 25 -6.65 -5.65 1.15
C LEU A 25 -5.54 -5.45 0.12
N ALA A 26 -4.63 -4.51 0.34
CA ALA A 26 -3.59 -4.19 -0.64
C ALA A 26 -2.65 -5.38 -0.87
N LYS A 27 -2.19 -6.04 0.20
CA LYS A 27 -1.30 -7.20 0.17
C LYS A 27 -1.88 -8.35 -0.65
N GLU A 28 -3.09 -8.80 -0.32
CA GLU A 28 -3.71 -9.93 -1.01
C GLU A 28 -4.20 -9.55 -2.42
N SER A 29 -4.54 -8.27 -2.66
CA SER A 29 -4.87 -7.78 -4.00
C SER A 29 -3.64 -7.78 -4.92
N ILE A 30 -2.48 -7.32 -4.45
CA ILE A 30 -1.22 -7.40 -5.21
C ILE A 30 -0.86 -8.85 -5.50
N LYS A 31 -0.91 -9.73 -4.49
CA LYS A 31 -0.68 -11.17 -4.68
C LYS A 31 -1.63 -11.75 -5.74
N THR A 32 -2.92 -11.42 -5.69
CA THR A 32 -3.91 -11.87 -6.67
C THR A 32 -3.61 -11.33 -8.08
N LEU A 33 -3.32 -10.05 -8.20
CA LEU A 33 -3.08 -9.40 -9.48
C LEU A 33 -1.79 -9.91 -10.14
N VAL A 34 -0.70 -9.97 -9.38
CA VAL A 34 0.62 -10.34 -9.90
C VAL A 34 0.75 -11.83 -10.13
N LEU A 35 0.19 -12.68 -9.25
CA LEU A 35 0.40 -14.13 -9.35
C LEU A 35 -0.73 -14.88 -10.08
N SER A 36 -1.94 -14.32 -10.15
CA SER A 36 -3.12 -15.08 -10.58
C SER A 36 -3.98 -14.40 -11.65
N SER A 37 -3.85 -13.10 -11.89
CA SER A 37 -4.76 -12.41 -12.83
C SER A 37 -4.53 -12.77 -14.30
N LYS A 38 -3.29 -13.10 -14.67
CA LYS A 38 -2.83 -13.21 -16.08
C LYS A 38 -3.05 -11.94 -16.91
N CYS A 39 -3.34 -10.80 -16.27
CA CYS A 39 -3.63 -9.52 -16.93
C CYS A 39 -2.34 -8.80 -17.39
N GLY A 40 -1.53 -9.47 -18.19
CA GLY A 40 -0.20 -8.99 -18.53
C GLY A 40 0.66 -10.02 -19.25
N LEU A 41 1.96 -9.73 -19.36
CA LEU A 41 2.94 -10.70 -19.84
C LEU A 41 3.38 -11.59 -18.67
N LEU A 42 3.45 -12.90 -18.92
CA LEU A 42 3.78 -13.88 -17.89
C LEU A 42 5.30 -14.09 -17.79
N ALA A 43 5.81 -14.28 -16.57
CA ALA A 43 7.18 -14.68 -16.33
C ALA A 43 7.37 -16.17 -16.62
N GLN A 44 8.50 -16.50 -17.24
CA GLN A 44 8.91 -17.89 -17.39
C GLN A 44 9.65 -18.30 -16.12
N VAL A 45 8.96 -18.95 -15.18
CA VAL A 45 9.58 -19.48 -13.98
C VAL A 45 10.49 -20.65 -14.37
N ARG A 46 11.80 -20.39 -14.53
CA ARG A 46 12.80 -21.43 -14.82
C ARG A 46 13.49 -21.80 -13.52
N VAL A 47 13.04 -22.87 -12.86
CA VAL A 47 13.72 -23.38 -11.66
C VAL A 47 15.04 -24.06 -12.07
N PRO A 48 16.22 -23.58 -11.63
CA PRO A 48 17.49 -24.23 -11.94
C PRO A 48 17.59 -25.57 -11.21
N LYS A 49 18.09 -26.61 -11.90
CA LYS A 49 18.24 -27.98 -11.33
C LYS A 49 19.28 -28.10 -10.18
N LYS A 50 19.98 -27.02 -9.80
CA LYS A 50 21.10 -27.05 -8.85
C LYS A 50 20.98 -26.09 -7.64
N SER A 51 19.91 -25.32 -7.51
CA SER A 51 19.75 -24.41 -6.37
C SER A 51 18.97 -25.08 -5.23
N SER A 52 19.43 -24.91 -3.99
CA SER A 52 18.73 -25.32 -2.75
C SER A 52 17.49 -24.45 -2.46
N ILE A 53 16.71 -24.11 -3.48
CA ILE A 53 15.61 -23.14 -3.39
C ILE A 53 14.30 -23.86 -3.67
N ASN A 54 13.78 -24.55 -2.65
CA ASN A 54 12.41 -25.06 -2.68
C ASN A 54 11.37 -23.91 -2.72
N ASP A 55 11.74 -22.70 -2.26
CA ASP A 55 10.78 -21.60 -2.08
C ASP A 55 10.36 -20.89 -3.39
N ILE A 56 11.27 -20.69 -4.36
CA ILE A 56 10.91 -20.12 -5.68
C ILE A 56 9.97 -21.04 -6.46
N SER A 57 10.03 -22.36 -6.20
CA SER A 57 9.15 -23.32 -6.84
C SER A 57 7.66 -23.08 -6.50
N ILE A 58 7.35 -22.32 -5.43
CA ILE A 58 5.99 -21.84 -5.12
C ILE A 58 5.37 -21.12 -6.32
N LEU A 59 6.17 -20.37 -7.09
CA LEU A 59 5.71 -19.65 -8.28
C LEU A 59 5.23 -20.56 -9.41
N ASN A 60 5.63 -21.84 -9.44
CA ASN A 60 5.15 -22.81 -10.44
C ASN A 60 3.65 -23.11 -10.29
N ASN A 61 3.08 -22.85 -9.10
CA ASN A 61 1.65 -23.00 -8.86
C ASN A 61 0.85 -21.77 -9.33
N PHE A 62 1.53 -20.74 -9.83
CA PHE A 62 0.97 -19.45 -10.19
C PHE A 62 1.25 -19.10 -11.66
N SER A 63 0.74 -17.95 -12.09
CA SER A 63 1.02 -17.33 -13.39
C SER A 63 1.59 -15.92 -13.16
N PRO A 64 2.83 -15.82 -12.61
CA PRO A 64 3.43 -14.55 -12.24
C PRO A 64 3.58 -13.61 -13.43
N LEU A 65 3.37 -12.31 -13.23
CA LEU A 65 3.47 -11.28 -14.27
C LEU A 65 4.88 -10.66 -14.34
N LEU A 66 5.43 -10.56 -15.55
CA LEU A 66 6.56 -9.66 -15.88
C LEU A 66 6.11 -8.22 -16.05
N CYS A 67 4.92 -8.01 -16.58
CA CYS A 67 4.34 -6.67 -16.70
C CYS A 67 2.81 -6.76 -16.71
N LEU A 68 2.17 -5.65 -16.37
CA LEU A 68 0.74 -5.49 -16.21
C LEU A 68 0.15 -4.66 -17.36
N TYR A 69 -0.99 -5.10 -17.87
CA TYR A 69 -1.77 -4.37 -18.86
C TYR A 69 -2.68 -3.31 -18.24
N ARG A 70 -2.99 -2.28 -19.04
CA ARG A 70 -3.70 -1.08 -18.58
C ARG A 70 -5.08 -1.36 -17.99
N LYS A 71 -5.88 -2.23 -18.62
CA LYS A 71 -7.27 -2.50 -18.21
C LYS A 71 -7.69 -3.93 -18.47
N ALA A 72 -8.60 -4.42 -17.64
CA ALA A 72 -9.29 -5.68 -17.82
C ALA A 72 -10.63 -5.70 -17.08
N SER A 73 -11.44 -6.71 -17.37
CA SER A 73 -12.51 -7.17 -16.48
C SER A 73 -11.88 -7.89 -15.30
N PRO A 74 -12.22 -7.55 -14.04
CA PRO A 74 -11.70 -8.24 -12.86
C PRO A 74 -12.42 -9.57 -12.57
N MET A 75 -13.24 -10.05 -13.50
CA MET A 75 -13.98 -11.31 -13.38
C MET A 75 -13.03 -12.49 -13.59
N PHE A 76 -13.02 -13.42 -12.64
CA PHE A 76 -12.35 -14.70 -12.79
C PHE A 76 -13.13 -15.61 -13.73
N ILE A 77 -12.45 -16.10 -14.77
CA ILE A 77 -12.94 -17.20 -15.58
C ILE A 77 -12.30 -18.47 -15.03
N HIS A 78 -13.14 -19.40 -14.56
CA HIS A 78 -12.72 -20.74 -14.17
C HIS A 78 -13.07 -21.71 -15.30
N ASN A 79 -12.10 -22.00 -16.17
CA ASN A 79 -12.22 -23.10 -17.12
C ASN A 79 -11.07 -24.10 -16.89
N LYS A 80 -11.15 -25.29 -17.52
CA LYS A 80 -10.16 -26.37 -17.32
C LYS A 80 -8.71 -25.97 -17.66
N THR A 81 -8.50 -24.86 -18.37
CA THR A 81 -7.19 -24.45 -18.93
C THR A 81 -6.75 -23.04 -18.50
N SER A 82 -7.59 -22.29 -17.79
CA SER A 82 -7.35 -20.92 -17.36
C SER A 82 -8.04 -20.61 -16.05
N HIS A 83 -7.22 -20.22 -15.08
CA HIS A 83 -7.62 -19.55 -13.85
C HIS A 83 -7.04 -18.14 -13.92
N GLY A 84 -7.86 -17.14 -14.21
CA GLY A 84 -7.40 -15.77 -14.39
C GLY A 84 -8.52 -14.85 -14.90
N PHE A 85 -8.15 -13.62 -15.26
CA PHE A 85 -9.10 -12.65 -15.81
C PHE A 85 -9.48 -13.00 -17.25
N ASP A 86 -10.58 -12.43 -17.70
CA ASP A 86 -11.05 -12.55 -19.08
C ASP A 86 -10.08 -11.88 -20.07
N GLU A 87 -9.29 -12.68 -20.78
CA GLU A 87 -8.31 -12.21 -21.77
C GLU A 87 -8.95 -11.36 -22.88
N SER A 88 -10.21 -11.62 -23.23
CA SER A 88 -10.93 -10.84 -24.25
C SER A 88 -11.17 -9.38 -23.84
N SER A 89 -11.09 -9.09 -22.54
CA SER A 89 -11.29 -7.76 -21.97
C SER A 89 -10.00 -6.94 -21.86
N PHE A 90 -8.84 -7.52 -22.18
CA PHE A 90 -7.54 -6.90 -21.93
C PHE A 90 -7.28 -5.73 -22.87
N LYS A 91 -6.98 -4.57 -22.27
CA LYS A 91 -6.38 -3.43 -22.97
C LYS A 91 -4.87 -3.50 -22.81
N LYS A 92 -4.19 -4.14 -23.77
CA LYS A 92 -2.76 -4.52 -23.77
C LYS A 92 -1.75 -3.34 -23.89
N GLU A 93 -2.09 -2.18 -23.36
CA GLU A 93 -1.15 -1.07 -23.19
C GLU A 93 -0.36 -1.29 -21.90
N ILE A 94 0.94 -1.01 -21.92
CA ILE A 94 1.87 -1.17 -20.80
C ILE A 94 2.41 0.22 -20.47
N ASN A 95 2.17 0.68 -19.26
CA ASN A 95 2.63 1.99 -18.79
C ASN A 95 3.78 1.80 -17.78
N PRO A 96 4.93 2.50 -17.95
CA PRO A 96 6.10 2.31 -17.09
C PRO A 96 5.83 2.55 -15.60
N SER A 97 5.32 3.72 -15.18
CA SER A 97 5.09 4.03 -13.75
C SER A 97 4.19 3.00 -13.07
N THR A 98 3.14 2.53 -13.75
CA THR A 98 2.27 1.49 -13.22
C THR A 98 3.00 0.17 -12.94
N ASN A 99 3.94 -0.19 -13.81
CA ASN A 99 4.72 -1.41 -13.67
C ASN A 99 5.84 -1.25 -12.62
N ALA A 100 6.44 -0.06 -12.53
CA ALA A 100 7.34 0.30 -11.44
C ALA A 100 6.62 0.21 -10.08
N LEU A 101 5.41 0.76 -9.95
CA LEU A 101 4.59 0.67 -8.74
C LEU A 101 4.25 -0.77 -8.37
N MET A 102 3.98 -1.64 -9.36
CA MET A 102 3.79 -3.07 -9.13
C MET A 102 5.04 -3.70 -8.51
N THR A 103 6.22 -3.41 -9.06
CA THR A 103 7.50 -3.92 -8.54
C THR A 103 7.82 -3.36 -7.15
N LEU A 104 7.59 -2.06 -6.91
CA LEU A 104 7.71 -1.43 -5.59
C LEU A 104 6.81 -2.11 -4.56
N CYS A 105 5.57 -2.47 -4.91
CA CYS A 105 4.70 -3.26 -4.03
C CYS A 105 5.31 -4.62 -3.69
N LEU A 106 5.90 -5.33 -4.66
CA LEU A 106 6.52 -6.63 -4.41
C LEU A 106 7.75 -6.52 -3.50
N LEU A 107 8.54 -5.47 -3.63
CA LEU A 107 9.71 -5.22 -2.80
C LEU A 107 9.33 -4.93 -1.35
N GLU A 108 8.38 -4.02 -1.14
CA GLU A 108 7.84 -3.71 0.20
C GLU A 108 7.19 -4.94 0.86
N LEU A 109 6.41 -5.71 0.09
CA LEU A 109 5.81 -6.94 0.60
C LEU A 109 6.84 -8.06 0.82
N GLY A 110 7.88 -8.12 -0.01
CA GLY A 110 8.99 -9.05 0.16
C GLY A 110 9.68 -8.83 1.50
N GLU A 111 9.95 -7.57 1.85
CA GLU A 111 10.45 -7.20 3.18
C GLU A 111 9.45 -7.51 4.29
N TYR A 112 8.16 -7.27 4.09
CA TYR A 112 7.15 -7.67 5.09
C TYR A 112 7.17 -9.20 5.33
N TYR A 113 7.26 -10.00 4.27
CA TYR A 113 7.27 -11.46 4.35
C TYR A 113 8.60 -12.04 4.87
N SER A 114 9.71 -11.28 4.94
CA SER A 114 10.96 -11.81 5.50
C SER A 114 10.82 -12.24 6.96
N HIS A 115 9.94 -11.56 7.71
CA HIS A 115 9.59 -11.90 9.10
C HIS A 115 8.91 -13.28 9.24
N TYR A 116 8.45 -13.88 8.15
CA TYR A 116 7.83 -15.21 8.17
C TYR A 116 8.88 -16.33 8.26
N GLU A 117 10.12 -16.07 7.85
CA GLU A 117 11.24 -17.00 8.00
C GLU A 117 11.90 -16.91 9.39
N GLU A 118 11.58 -15.87 10.18
CA GLU A 118 12.15 -15.67 11.52
C GLU A 118 11.82 -16.82 12.48
N GLY A 119 12.88 -17.41 13.05
CA GLY A 119 12.76 -18.45 14.08
C GLY A 119 12.51 -19.87 13.57
N ASN A 120 12.90 -20.19 12.32
CA ASN A 120 12.75 -21.52 11.69
C ASN A 120 11.30 -22.04 11.74
N ARG A 121 10.34 -21.12 11.53
CA ARG A 121 8.93 -21.48 11.44
C ARG A 121 8.72 -22.09 10.06
N ASN A 122 8.13 -23.28 9.99
CA ASN A 122 7.79 -23.95 8.71
C ASN A 122 6.61 -23.22 8.03
N VAL A 123 6.78 -21.94 7.72
CA VAL A 123 5.78 -21.06 7.12
C VAL A 123 6.27 -20.71 5.72
N LEU A 124 5.38 -20.85 4.74
CA LEU A 124 5.66 -20.44 3.37
C LEU A 124 5.79 -18.91 3.32
N SER A 125 7.02 -18.42 3.12
CA SER A 125 7.31 -17.01 2.90
C SER A 125 7.26 -16.66 1.40
N LEU A 126 6.75 -15.47 1.08
CA LEU A 126 6.81 -14.90 -0.27
C LEU A 126 8.01 -13.96 -0.48
N GLU A 127 8.91 -13.83 0.49
CA GLU A 127 10.10 -12.99 0.38
C GLU A 127 10.93 -13.34 -0.87
N LYS A 128 11.48 -14.56 -0.94
CA LYS A 128 12.33 -14.98 -2.06
C LYS A 128 11.58 -15.01 -3.40
N PRO A 129 10.33 -15.53 -3.47
CA PRO A 129 9.52 -15.42 -4.68
C PRO A 129 9.33 -13.99 -5.20
N PHE A 130 9.05 -13.03 -4.32
CA PHE A 130 8.84 -11.63 -4.71
C PHE A 130 10.13 -10.94 -5.10
N LYS A 131 11.24 -11.19 -4.40
CA LYS A 131 12.58 -10.71 -4.80
C LYS A 131 12.97 -11.22 -6.19
N TYR A 132 12.82 -12.52 -6.43
CA TYR A 132 13.07 -13.12 -7.75
C TYR A 132 12.21 -12.47 -8.84
N LEU A 133 10.90 -12.34 -8.60
CA LEU A 133 10.00 -11.76 -9.59
C LEU A 133 10.31 -10.28 -9.85
N ALA A 134 10.64 -9.51 -8.82
CA ALA A 134 11.03 -8.10 -8.97
C ALA A 134 12.29 -7.96 -9.86
N LYS A 135 13.28 -8.86 -9.72
CA LYS A 135 14.47 -8.89 -10.58
C LYS A 135 14.08 -9.10 -12.05
N GLU A 136 13.29 -10.13 -12.32
CA GLU A 136 12.84 -10.46 -13.68
C GLU A 136 12.00 -9.33 -14.31
N GLN A 137 11.18 -8.66 -13.50
CA GLN A 137 10.40 -7.49 -13.91
C GLN A 137 11.31 -6.32 -14.31
N LEU A 138 12.27 -5.96 -13.47
CA LEU A 138 13.21 -4.86 -13.73
C LEU A 138 14.11 -5.14 -14.94
N GLN A 139 14.58 -6.37 -15.10
CA GLN A 139 15.30 -6.77 -16.32
C GLN A 139 14.41 -6.65 -17.56
N PHE A 140 13.17 -7.13 -17.50
CA PHE A 140 12.24 -7.00 -18.61
C PHE A 140 11.98 -5.52 -18.97
N TYR A 141 11.83 -4.64 -17.98
CA TYR A 141 11.58 -3.21 -18.23
C TYR A 141 12.74 -2.54 -18.96
N SER A 142 13.98 -2.74 -18.52
CA SER A 142 15.15 -2.10 -19.14
C SER A 142 15.37 -2.61 -20.56
N GLU A 143 15.07 -3.88 -20.84
CA GLU A 143 15.25 -4.46 -22.17
C GLU A 143 14.12 -4.07 -23.15
N ASN A 144 12.88 -3.86 -22.66
CA ASN A 144 11.71 -3.84 -23.54
C ASN A 144 10.85 -2.56 -23.46
N LEU A 145 10.97 -1.75 -22.40
CA LEU A 145 10.11 -0.57 -22.19
C LEU A 145 10.81 0.76 -22.48
N ARG A 146 12.09 0.75 -22.87
CA ARG A 146 12.82 1.95 -23.27
C ARG A 146 12.65 2.27 -24.76
N ASN A 147 12.75 3.54 -25.13
CA ASN A 147 12.88 3.99 -26.52
C ASN A 147 14.37 3.95 -26.94
N ASN A 148 14.67 4.38 -28.17
CA ASN A 148 16.03 4.41 -28.69
C ASN A 148 16.95 5.41 -27.96
N GLU A 149 16.38 6.36 -27.23
CA GLU A 149 17.11 7.35 -26.41
C GLU A 149 17.36 6.84 -24.98
N GLY A 150 16.89 5.64 -24.65
CA GLY A 150 17.03 5.05 -23.30
C GLY A 150 15.96 5.48 -22.30
N LEU A 151 14.91 6.19 -22.72
CA LEU A 151 13.83 6.65 -21.84
C LEU A 151 12.67 5.66 -21.79
N PHE A 152 12.09 5.45 -20.62
CA PHE A 152 10.92 4.60 -20.46
C PHE A 152 9.69 5.25 -21.08
N ILE A 153 8.99 4.51 -21.95
CA ILE A 153 7.79 5.00 -22.64
C ILE A 153 6.67 3.97 -22.62
N ASP A 154 5.44 4.45 -22.85
CA ASP A 154 4.28 3.60 -23.02
C ASP A 154 4.48 2.65 -24.22
N LYS A 155 4.31 1.34 -23.99
CA LYS A 155 4.33 0.31 -25.04
C LYS A 155 2.95 -0.33 -25.21
N LYS A 156 2.74 -1.04 -26.31
CA LYS A 156 1.55 -1.84 -26.56
C LYS A 156 1.96 -3.23 -27.04
N ASN A 157 1.40 -4.28 -26.44
CA ASN A 157 1.57 -5.63 -26.95
C ASN A 157 0.58 -5.91 -28.10
N ILE A 158 1.11 -6.27 -29.27
CA ILE A 158 0.33 -6.62 -30.47
C ILE A 158 0.18 -8.12 -30.71
N SER A 159 0.78 -8.96 -29.88
CA SER A 159 0.67 -10.42 -30.05
C SER A 159 -0.75 -10.94 -29.88
N ASP A 160 -1.10 -11.89 -30.74
CA ASP A 160 -2.33 -12.68 -30.68
C ASP A 160 -2.26 -13.69 -29.52
N GLY A 161 -2.83 -13.29 -28.40
CA GLY A 161 -2.85 -14.05 -27.15
C GLY A 161 -1.55 -13.99 -26.34
N ASN A 162 -1.61 -14.41 -25.07
CA ASN A 162 -0.46 -14.39 -24.14
C ASN A 162 0.45 -15.64 -24.22
N SER A 163 0.14 -16.62 -25.08
CA SER A 163 0.81 -17.95 -25.09
C SER A 163 1.94 -18.13 -26.11
N LYS A 164 2.11 -17.21 -27.07
CA LYS A 164 3.06 -17.34 -28.19
C LYS A 164 4.22 -16.32 -28.14
N GLY A 165 4.57 -15.85 -26.94
CA GLY A 165 5.52 -14.75 -26.75
C GLY A 165 4.85 -13.38 -26.85
N PHE A 166 5.66 -12.32 -26.94
CA PHE A 166 5.18 -10.94 -27.00
C PHE A 166 5.86 -10.16 -28.12
N SER A 167 5.18 -9.12 -28.60
CA SER A 167 5.69 -8.17 -29.57
C SER A 167 5.23 -6.79 -29.12
N LEU A 168 6.19 -5.95 -28.75
CA LEU A 168 5.91 -4.61 -28.24
C LEU A 168 6.16 -3.58 -29.33
N MET A 169 5.22 -2.65 -29.44
CA MET A 169 5.38 -1.45 -30.25
C MET A 169 5.27 -0.21 -29.37
N GLU A 170 5.94 0.87 -29.78
CA GLU A 170 5.80 2.18 -29.15
C GLU A 170 4.36 2.67 -29.35
N LYS A 171 3.76 3.17 -28.27
CA LYS A 171 2.40 3.71 -28.31
C LYS A 171 2.42 5.23 -28.39
N ASP A 172 3.33 5.85 -27.65
CA ASP A 172 3.57 7.29 -27.62
C ASP A 172 5.07 7.52 -27.72
N SER A 173 5.48 8.47 -28.55
CA SER A 173 6.89 8.89 -28.63
C SER A 173 7.26 9.79 -27.45
N ASN A 174 6.28 10.43 -26.81
CA ASN A 174 6.52 11.30 -25.67
C ASN A 174 6.69 10.46 -24.40
N PHE A 175 7.79 10.71 -23.69
CA PHE A 175 8.01 10.16 -22.37
C PHE A 175 7.40 11.07 -21.29
N LYS A 176 7.26 10.52 -20.09
CA LYS A 176 6.88 11.28 -18.89
C LYS A 176 7.99 11.25 -17.86
N PHE A 177 8.21 12.36 -17.19
CA PHE A 177 9.18 12.44 -16.10
C PHE A 177 8.74 11.60 -14.89
N SER A 178 7.43 11.57 -14.62
CA SER A 178 6.86 10.69 -13.58
C SER A 178 7.13 9.20 -13.84
N ASP A 179 7.07 8.75 -15.10
CA ASP A 179 7.42 7.38 -15.49
C ASP A 179 8.90 7.07 -15.18
N GLN A 180 9.82 8.01 -15.45
CA GLN A 180 11.24 7.84 -15.14
C GLN A 180 11.48 7.83 -13.63
N ALA A 181 10.86 8.75 -12.89
CA ALA A 181 11.06 8.89 -11.45
C ALA A 181 10.59 7.63 -10.67
N PHE A 182 9.47 7.01 -11.06
CA PHE A 182 9.06 5.75 -10.43
C PHE A 182 9.97 4.57 -10.80
N MET A 183 10.49 4.52 -12.03
CA MET A 183 11.49 3.52 -12.41
C MET A 183 12.76 3.68 -11.58
N MET A 184 13.27 4.92 -11.45
CA MET A 184 14.39 5.25 -10.56
C MET A 184 14.20 4.69 -9.15
N ALA A 185 13.05 4.96 -8.53
CA ALA A 185 12.74 4.42 -7.20
C ALA A 185 12.71 2.89 -7.17
N ALA A 186 12.16 2.22 -8.20
CA ALA A 186 12.06 0.76 -8.25
C ALA A 186 13.43 0.07 -8.38
N TYR A 187 14.32 0.58 -9.24
CA TYR A 187 15.68 0.04 -9.37
C TYR A 187 16.49 0.22 -8.09
N LEU A 188 16.46 1.41 -7.47
CA LEU A 188 17.14 1.65 -6.21
C LEU A 188 16.61 0.74 -5.08
N MET A 189 15.29 0.66 -4.92
CA MET A 189 14.68 -0.13 -3.84
C MET A 189 14.98 -1.63 -3.98
N TYR A 190 15.09 -2.14 -5.22
CA TYR A 190 15.56 -3.51 -5.43
C TYR A 190 16.95 -3.71 -4.84
N SER A 191 17.90 -2.85 -5.21
CA SER A 191 19.28 -2.94 -4.73
C SER A 191 19.37 -2.78 -3.22
N TYR A 192 18.55 -1.92 -2.61
CA TYR A 192 18.49 -1.75 -1.16
C TYR A 192 18.13 -3.07 -0.45
N TYR A 193 17.09 -3.77 -0.91
CA TYR A 193 16.64 -5.03 -0.29
C TYR A 193 17.45 -6.27 -0.70
N ASN A 194 18.30 -6.14 -1.73
CA ASN A 194 19.06 -7.25 -2.32
C ASN A 194 20.53 -6.84 -2.53
N SER A 195 21.15 -6.21 -1.54
CA SER A 195 22.53 -5.68 -1.63
C SER A 195 23.56 -6.72 -2.06
N ASP A 196 23.30 -7.99 -1.78
CA ASP A 196 24.20 -9.11 -2.06
C ASP A 196 24.03 -9.70 -3.48
N ASP A 197 23.03 -9.24 -4.24
CA ASP A 197 22.83 -9.67 -5.63
C ASP A 197 23.81 -8.93 -6.56
N GLU A 198 24.46 -9.67 -7.47
CA GLU A 198 25.46 -9.16 -8.41
C GLU A 198 24.95 -7.97 -9.25
N ILE A 199 23.66 -7.95 -9.61
CA ILE A 199 23.06 -6.89 -10.44
C ILE A 199 22.78 -5.60 -9.66
N SER A 200 22.83 -5.64 -8.33
CA SER A 200 22.36 -4.52 -7.50
C SER A 200 23.19 -3.24 -7.69
N ASN A 201 24.49 -3.36 -7.94
CA ASN A 201 25.33 -2.20 -8.25
C ASN A 201 24.95 -1.54 -9.59
N ASP A 202 24.65 -2.34 -10.61
CA ASP A 202 24.21 -1.83 -11.91
C ASP A 202 22.86 -1.11 -11.79
N TYR A 203 21.95 -1.64 -10.98
CA TYR A 203 20.65 -1.02 -10.71
C TYR A 203 20.78 0.28 -9.91
N ILE A 204 21.73 0.38 -8.96
CA ILE A 204 22.04 1.64 -8.27
C ILE A 204 22.53 2.67 -9.28
N ASN A 205 23.53 2.32 -10.10
CA ASN A 205 24.08 3.21 -11.11
C ASN A 205 22.99 3.70 -12.07
N PHE A 206 22.16 2.79 -12.57
CA PHE A 206 21.05 3.15 -13.46
C PHE A 206 20.01 4.05 -12.79
N SER A 207 19.72 3.84 -11.50
CA SER A 207 18.83 4.74 -10.75
C SER A 207 19.42 6.16 -10.62
N TYR A 208 20.74 6.27 -10.43
CA TYR A 208 21.43 7.56 -10.33
C TYR A 208 21.53 8.27 -11.67
N GLU A 209 21.69 7.56 -12.78
CA GLU A 209 21.59 8.14 -14.13
C GLU A 209 20.23 8.81 -14.37
N ILE A 210 19.13 8.18 -13.90
CA ILE A 210 17.79 8.77 -14.00
C ILE A 210 17.66 9.99 -13.07
N LEU A 211 18.24 9.94 -11.86
CA LEU A 211 18.26 11.10 -10.96
C LEU A 211 18.99 12.29 -11.59
N ASP A 212 20.14 12.04 -12.21
CA ASP A 212 20.91 13.08 -12.90
C ASP A 212 20.13 13.66 -14.07
N MET A 213 19.41 12.83 -14.84
CA MET A 213 18.48 13.31 -15.86
C MET A 213 17.41 14.25 -15.28
N LEU A 214 16.77 13.90 -14.16
CA LEU A 214 15.80 14.79 -13.51
C LEU A 214 16.42 16.13 -13.07
N ARG A 215 17.68 16.10 -12.62
CA ARG A 215 18.41 17.31 -12.20
C ARG A 215 18.81 18.19 -13.38
N ASP A 216 19.28 17.60 -14.47
CA ASP A 216 19.74 18.32 -15.65
C ASP A 216 18.57 18.94 -16.43
N TYR A 217 17.42 18.26 -16.44
CA TYR A 217 16.18 18.75 -17.07
C TYR A 217 15.23 19.44 -16.09
N LYS A 218 15.76 19.94 -14.97
CA LYS A 218 14.98 20.60 -13.91
C LYS A 218 14.07 21.73 -14.40
N SER A 219 14.49 22.53 -15.38
CA SER A 219 13.66 23.58 -15.97
C SER A 219 12.38 23.03 -16.61
N ALA A 220 12.49 21.90 -17.32
CA ALA A 220 11.34 21.23 -17.93
C ALA A 220 10.38 20.65 -16.87
N LEU A 221 10.86 20.32 -15.68
CA LEU A 221 10.01 19.84 -14.59
C LEU A 221 9.02 20.91 -14.12
N TYR A 222 9.42 22.18 -14.11
CA TYR A 222 8.55 23.28 -13.65
C TYR A 222 7.35 23.54 -14.57
N ASP A 223 7.51 23.23 -15.86
CA ASP A 223 6.47 23.39 -16.89
C ASP A 223 5.39 22.28 -16.83
N LEU A 224 5.61 21.22 -16.06
CA LEU A 224 4.67 20.11 -15.93
C LEU A 224 3.42 20.49 -15.14
N SER A 225 2.36 19.71 -15.29
CA SER A 225 1.13 19.88 -14.48
C SER A 225 1.41 19.63 -13.00
N PHE A 226 0.66 20.30 -12.11
CA PHE A 226 0.80 20.11 -10.65
C PHE A 226 0.77 18.61 -10.27
N GLY A 227 -0.24 17.87 -10.72
CA GLY A 227 -0.36 16.43 -10.42
C GLY A 227 0.76 15.54 -10.97
N GLU A 228 1.46 15.94 -12.04
CA GLU A 228 2.65 15.21 -12.50
C GLU A 228 3.88 15.51 -11.63
N ILE A 229 4.09 16.79 -11.28
CA ILE A 229 5.18 17.18 -10.38
C ILE A 229 4.98 16.56 -9.00
N THR A 230 3.75 16.49 -8.48
CA THR A 230 3.45 15.80 -7.22
C THR A 230 3.79 14.31 -7.28
N GLN A 231 3.61 13.63 -8.42
CA GLN A 231 4.03 12.24 -8.58
C GLN A 231 5.55 12.08 -8.63
N ILE A 232 6.25 12.98 -9.30
CA ILE A 232 7.73 13.02 -9.28
C ILE A 232 8.22 13.26 -7.84
N PHE A 233 7.58 14.18 -7.13
CA PHE A 233 7.88 14.48 -5.73
C PHE A 233 7.65 13.28 -4.82
N LEU A 234 6.55 12.52 -5.01
CA LEU A 234 6.34 11.24 -4.33
C LEU A 234 7.49 10.27 -4.61
N ALA A 235 7.83 10.06 -5.88
CA ALA A 235 8.86 9.11 -6.28
C ALA A 235 10.25 9.49 -5.73
N LEU A 236 10.56 10.79 -5.66
CA LEU A 236 11.79 11.30 -5.04
C LEU A 236 11.81 11.04 -3.53
N ASN A 237 10.71 11.25 -2.81
CA ASN A 237 10.63 10.92 -1.38
C ASN A 237 10.84 9.41 -1.15
N VAL A 238 10.17 8.56 -1.94
CA VAL A 238 10.39 7.10 -1.89
C VAL A 238 11.86 6.77 -2.15
N PHE A 239 12.46 7.33 -3.20
CA PHE A 239 13.87 7.12 -3.52
C PHE A 239 14.80 7.58 -2.39
N TYR A 240 14.53 8.75 -1.80
CA TYR A 240 15.35 9.30 -0.72
C TYR A 240 15.28 8.43 0.54
N LYS A 241 14.10 7.90 0.91
CA LYS A 241 13.92 6.98 2.04
C LYS A 241 14.90 5.80 2.02
N TYR A 242 15.26 5.31 0.83
CA TYR A 242 16.14 4.15 0.67
C TYR A 242 17.59 4.48 0.29
N SER A 243 17.87 5.68 -0.23
CA SER A 243 19.22 6.07 -0.65
C SER A 243 19.95 7.01 0.30
N ASP A 244 19.20 7.81 1.07
CA ASP A 244 19.72 9.00 1.76
C ASP A 244 20.58 9.92 0.84
N ASN A 245 20.25 9.95 -0.45
CA ASN A 245 21.05 10.66 -1.45
C ASN A 245 20.87 12.19 -1.32
N LYS A 246 21.97 12.92 -1.18
CA LYS A 246 21.95 14.38 -0.97
C LYS A 246 21.44 15.17 -2.18
N ASP A 247 21.64 14.68 -3.39
CA ASP A 247 21.17 15.37 -4.59
C ASP A 247 19.67 15.17 -4.80
N ALA A 248 19.15 13.98 -4.47
CA ALA A 248 17.70 13.77 -4.34
C ALA A 248 17.10 14.69 -3.28
N LYS A 249 17.75 14.83 -2.11
CA LYS A 249 17.31 15.78 -1.08
C LYS A 249 17.20 17.20 -1.62
N LYS A 250 18.24 17.71 -2.32
CA LYS A 250 18.22 19.06 -2.92
C LYS A 250 17.06 19.23 -3.90
N LEU A 251 16.77 18.21 -4.71
CA LEU A 251 15.66 18.26 -5.67
C LEU A 251 14.29 18.20 -4.96
N ILE A 252 14.16 17.44 -3.87
CA ILE A 252 12.99 17.45 -2.98
C ILE A 252 12.75 18.85 -2.42
N LEU A 253 13.80 19.51 -1.91
CA LEU A 253 13.67 20.86 -1.36
C LEU A 253 13.13 21.83 -2.39
N ASP A 254 13.77 21.84 -3.54
CA ASP A 254 13.47 22.77 -4.61
C ASP A 254 12.09 22.55 -5.25
N LEU A 255 11.75 21.30 -5.59
CA LEU A 255 10.41 20.99 -6.12
C LEU A 255 9.33 21.16 -5.05
N GLY A 256 9.64 20.93 -3.78
CA GLY A 256 8.75 21.17 -2.65
C GLY A 256 8.36 22.65 -2.56
N ASP A 257 9.34 23.56 -2.53
CA ASP A 257 9.09 25.00 -2.49
C ASP A 257 8.31 25.49 -3.73
N PHE A 258 8.67 24.98 -4.92
CA PHE A 258 7.94 25.28 -6.15
C PHE A 258 6.48 24.79 -6.10
N LEU A 259 6.25 23.55 -5.64
CA LEU A 259 4.90 22.99 -5.52
C LEU A 259 4.05 23.77 -4.51
N ILE A 260 4.62 24.21 -3.38
CA ILE A 260 3.93 25.05 -2.40
C ILE A 260 3.45 26.34 -3.06
N THR A 261 4.34 27.02 -3.78
CA THR A 261 4.01 28.26 -4.50
C THR A 261 2.89 28.01 -5.52
N LYS A 262 3.06 26.99 -6.38
CA LYS A 262 2.08 26.61 -7.40
C LYS A 262 0.74 26.18 -6.81
N PHE A 263 0.74 25.59 -5.62
CA PHE A 263 -0.46 25.20 -4.89
C PHE A 263 -1.22 26.41 -4.33
N GLN A 264 -0.51 27.46 -3.91
CA GLN A 264 -1.12 28.70 -3.41
C GLN A 264 -1.74 29.55 -4.54
N GLU A 265 -1.25 29.42 -5.78
CA GLU A 265 -1.74 30.17 -6.95
C GLU A 265 -3.12 29.72 -7.46
N LYS A 266 -3.52 28.47 -7.21
CA LYS A 266 -4.81 27.91 -7.66
C LYS A 266 -5.51 27.19 -6.52
N ASP A 267 -6.83 27.36 -6.42
CA ASP A 267 -7.65 26.56 -5.50
C ASP A 267 -7.89 25.14 -6.04
N TYR A 268 -6.97 24.22 -5.75
CA TYR A 268 -7.07 22.81 -6.13
C TYR A 268 -8.17 22.04 -5.36
N TYR A 269 -8.70 22.57 -4.25
CA TYR A 269 -9.76 21.90 -3.48
C TYR A 269 -11.10 21.83 -4.22
N LEU A 270 -11.29 22.67 -5.25
CA LEU A 270 -12.50 22.70 -6.07
C LEU A 270 -12.62 21.48 -6.99
N ASP A 271 -11.51 21.05 -7.60
CA ASP A 271 -11.52 20.09 -8.72
C ASP A 271 -10.50 18.95 -8.61
N SER A 272 -9.51 19.04 -7.73
CA SER A 272 -8.33 18.16 -7.65
C SER A 272 -8.05 17.67 -6.21
N ILE A 273 -9.07 17.12 -5.54
CA ILE A 273 -8.92 16.64 -4.15
C ILE A 273 -7.89 15.50 -4.03
N ASP A 274 -7.74 14.67 -5.06
CA ASP A 274 -6.67 13.68 -5.14
C ASP A 274 -5.30 14.34 -5.14
N ASP A 275 -5.06 15.35 -5.97
CA ASP A 275 -3.78 16.06 -5.98
C ASP A 275 -3.51 16.76 -4.63
N CYS A 276 -4.52 17.40 -4.01
CA CYS A 276 -4.38 18.00 -2.67
C CYS A 276 -3.97 16.96 -1.62
N SER A 277 -4.68 15.83 -1.60
CA SER A 277 -4.46 14.77 -0.61
C SER A 277 -3.11 14.09 -0.83
N LEU A 278 -2.71 13.88 -2.09
CA LEU A 278 -1.39 13.33 -2.41
C LEU A 278 -0.27 14.31 -2.05
N PHE A 279 -0.47 15.61 -2.30
CA PHE A 279 0.53 16.63 -1.96
C PHE A 279 0.74 16.72 -0.45
N TYR A 280 -0.34 16.64 0.35
CA TYR A 280 -0.23 16.50 1.81
C TYR A 280 0.67 15.32 2.19
N ILE A 281 0.43 14.13 1.63
CA ILE A 281 1.22 12.93 1.91
C ILE A 281 2.70 13.18 1.56
N CYS A 282 2.98 13.78 0.40
CA CYS A 282 4.34 14.05 -0.03
C CYS A 282 5.05 15.09 0.86
N LEU A 283 4.36 16.12 1.32
CA LEU A 283 4.92 17.11 2.25
C LEU A 283 5.25 16.49 3.60
N MET A 284 4.40 15.60 4.12
CA MET A 284 4.67 14.89 5.38
C MET A 284 5.88 13.96 5.25
N GLU A 285 6.02 13.24 4.14
CA GLU A 285 7.22 12.43 3.88
C GLU A 285 8.47 13.29 3.71
N ALA A 286 8.38 14.39 2.94
CA ALA A 286 9.49 15.33 2.79
C ALA A 286 9.90 15.96 4.13
N TYR A 287 8.94 16.26 5.01
CA TYR A 287 9.22 16.75 6.35
C TYR A 287 9.99 15.72 7.19
N LYS A 288 9.64 14.43 7.15
CA LYS A 288 10.41 13.38 7.84
C LYS A 288 11.86 13.29 7.38
N HIS A 289 12.11 13.60 6.11
CA HIS A 289 13.44 13.54 5.50
C HIS A 289 14.30 14.79 5.71
N THR A 290 13.65 15.95 5.88
CA THR A 290 14.31 17.26 5.78
C THR A 290 14.17 18.12 7.02
N GLU A 291 13.17 17.84 7.86
CA GLU A 291 12.75 18.63 9.03
C GLU A 291 12.39 20.09 8.70
N ILE A 292 12.13 20.40 7.43
CA ILE A 292 11.77 21.76 7.01
C ILE A 292 10.36 22.11 7.49
N ILE A 293 10.29 23.17 8.29
CA ILE A 293 9.07 23.61 8.96
C ILE A 293 7.99 24.05 7.96
N SER A 294 8.36 24.73 6.87
CA SER A 294 7.40 25.19 5.85
C SER A 294 6.61 24.04 5.22
N PHE A 295 7.21 22.86 5.05
CA PHE A 295 6.51 21.68 4.56
C PHE A 295 5.44 21.22 5.54
N LYS A 296 5.76 21.21 6.84
CA LYS A 296 4.81 20.85 7.90
C LYS A 296 3.68 21.88 8.03
N GLU A 297 4.00 23.17 7.95
CA GLU A 297 3.01 24.26 8.01
C GLU A 297 2.02 24.17 6.84
N MET A 298 2.52 24.01 5.61
CA MET A 298 1.64 23.82 4.46
C MET A 298 0.82 22.53 4.57
N ALA A 299 1.40 21.43 5.05
CA ALA A 299 0.67 20.19 5.29
C ALA A 299 -0.48 20.39 6.31
N LYS A 300 -0.26 21.17 7.37
CA LYS A 300 -1.31 21.52 8.34
C LYS A 300 -2.44 22.32 7.71
N GLU A 301 -2.12 23.34 6.91
CA GLU A 301 -3.14 24.10 6.18
C GLU A 301 -3.97 23.19 5.26
N ILE A 302 -3.32 22.22 4.60
CA ILE A 302 -4.01 21.28 3.73
C ILE A 302 -4.95 20.38 4.52
N ILE A 303 -4.49 19.75 5.59
CA ILE A 303 -5.32 18.82 6.35
C ILE A 303 -6.49 19.51 7.07
N GLU A 304 -6.30 20.74 7.54
CA GLU A 304 -7.39 21.56 8.09
C GLU A 304 -8.47 21.81 7.03
N LYS A 305 -8.07 22.21 5.82
CA LYS A 305 -9.02 22.39 4.71
C LYS A 305 -9.70 21.08 4.31
N LEU A 306 -8.97 19.97 4.22
CA LEU A 306 -9.54 18.65 3.92
C LEU A 306 -10.56 18.22 4.99
N THR A 307 -10.26 18.47 6.26
CA THR A 307 -11.15 18.18 7.40
C THR A 307 -12.42 19.03 7.33
N ASN A 308 -12.30 20.31 6.96
CA ASN A 308 -13.45 21.21 6.77
C ASN A 308 -14.39 20.80 5.61
N LEU A 309 -13.91 20.02 4.64
CA LEU A 309 -14.75 19.47 3.57
C LEU A 309 -15.61 18.27 4.02
N TYR A 310 -15.35 17.71 5.21
CA TYR A 310 -16.08 16.56 5.71
C TYR A 310 -17.50 16.92 6.17
N ASP A 311 -18.49 16.18 5.67
CA ASP A 311 -19.87 16.23 6.13
C ASP A 311 -20.13 15.05 7.08
N SER A 312 -20.32 15.37 8.37
CA SER A 312 -20.55 14.40 9.43
C SER A 312 -21.88 13.66 9.31
N ASP A 313 -22.92 14.31 8.79
CA ASP A 313 -24.23 13.70 8.60
C ASP A 313 -24.16 12.63 7.49
N LYS A 314 -23.44 12.95 6.40
CA LYS A 314 -23.31 12.06 5.24
C LYS A 314 -22.14 11.07 5.34
N ASN A 315 -21.24 11.29 6.28
CA ASN A 315 -19.97 10.57 6.45
C ASN A 315 -19.12 10.56 5.16
N MET A 316 -19.04 11.69 4.48
CA MET A 316 -18.24 11.87 3.25
C MET A 316 -17.70 13.28 3.12
N PHE A 317 -16.62 13.46 2.37
CA PHE A 317 -16.18 14.79 1.96
C PHE A 317 -17.04 15.31 0.79
N ILE A 318 -17.43 16.58 0.88
CA ILE A 318 -18.23 17.25 -0.15
C ILE A 318 -17.30 17.88 -1.19
N LYS A 319 -17.61 17.64 -2.47
CA LYS A 319 -17.03 18.44 -3.55
C LYS A 319 -17.72 19.80 -3.62
N LEU A 320 -16.94 20.87 -3.59
CA LEU A 320 -17.42 22.25 -3.60
C LEU A 320 -18.21 22.62 -4.87
N ASN A 321 -17.99 21.88 -5.96
CA ASN A 321 -18.75 22.04 -7.20
C ASN A 321 -20.21 21.56 -7.05
N ASP A 322 -21.18 22.46 -7.28
CA ASP A 322 -22.61 22.19 -7.10
C ASP A 322 -23.25 21.41 -8.27
N LYS A 323 -22.81 20.17 -8.45
CA LYS A 323 -23.43 19.23 -9.38
C LYS A 323 -24.47 18.36 -8.64
N LYS A 324 -25.61 18.12 -9.29
CA LYS A 324 -26.66 17.22 -8.78
C LYS A 324 -26.14 15.79 -8.55
N GLU A 325 -25.18 15.39 -9.38
CA GLU A 325 -24.43 14.14 -9.26
C GLU A 325 -22.94 14.45 -9.23
N SER A 326 -22.26 13.91 -8.21
CA SER A 326 -20.83 14.09 -8.02
C SER A 326 -20.12 12.76 -8.25
N LYS A 327 -19.05 12.80 -9.03
CA LYS A 327 -18.21 11.63 -9.30
C LYS A 327 -16.98 11.66 -8.41
N TYR A 328 -16.72 10.57 -7.70
CA TYR A 328 -15.57 10.41 -6.82
C TYR A 328 -14.66 9.32 -7.39
N SER A 329 -13.43 9.68 -7.77
CA SER A 329 -12.38 8.75 -8.18
C SER A 329 -11.92 7.91 -6.99
N CYS A 330 -11.48 6.67 -7.23
CA CYS A 330 -10.88 5.87 -6.17
C CYS A 330 -9.55 6.43 -5.64
N LEU A 331 -8.84 7.24 -6.43
CA LEU A 331 -7.65 7.95 -5.97
C LEU A 331 -8.03 9.02 -4.95
N GLU A 332 -9.00 9.87 -5.29
CA GLU A 332 -9.52 10.92 -4.37
C GLU A 332 -9.95 10.33 -3.03
N ILE A 333 -10.74 9.25 -3.05
CA ILE A 333 -11.24 8.64 -1.81
C ILE A 333 -10.10 8.02 -0.99
N ASN A 334 -9.20 7.28 -1.64
CA ASN A 334 -8.12 6.58 -0.94
C ASN A 334 -7.08 7.56 -0.39
N PHE A 335 -6.67 8.56 -1.17
CA PHE A 335 -5.68 9.54 -0.74
C PHE A 335 -6.22 10.42 0.37
N TYR A 336 -7.50 10.82 0.30
CA TYR A 336 -8.16 11.55 1.39
C TYR A 336 -8.15 10.74 2.68
N LEU A 337 -8.51 9.45 2.62
CA LEU A 337 -8.47 8.58 3.81
C LEU A 337 -7.05 8.41 4.36
N LEU A 338 -6.06 8.19 3.49
CA LEU A 338 -4.66 8.04 3.90
C LEU A 338 -4.08 9.33 4.50
N ALA A 339 -4.45 10.50 3.97
CA ALA A 339 -4.06 11.80 4.53
C ALA A 339 -4.58 11.96 5.97
N LEU A 340 -5.86 11.63 6.22
CA LEU A 340 -6.42 11.64 7.57
C LEU A 340 -5.72 10.65 8.51
N ILE A 341 -5.42 9.43 8.02
CA ILE A 341 -4.71 8.42 8.81
C ILE A 341 -3.31 8.91 9.17
N ILE A 342 -2.53 9.43 8.22
CA ILE A 342 -1.19 9.97 8.48
C ILE A 342 -1.26 11.11 9.50
N SER A 343 -2.15 12.08 9.29
CA SER A 343 -2.32 13.20 10.22
C SER A 343 -2.61 12.73 11.65
N SER A 344 -3.49 11.74 11.81
CA SER A 344 -3.82 11.18 13.13
C SER A 344 -2.72 10.36 13.78
N LEU A 345 -1.71 9.90 13.02
CA LEU A 345 -0.53 9.21 13.54
C LEU A 345 0.56 10.20 13.98
N GLU A 346 0.68 11.32 13.28
CA GLU A 346 1.72 12.33 13.50
C GLU A 346 1.32 13.39 14.54
N GLU A 347 0.02 13.64 14.74
CA GLU A 347 -0.48 14.61 15.70
C GLU A 347 -1.11 13.97 16.94
N ASP A 348 -0.92 14.59 18.10
CA ASP A 348 -1.66 14.26 19.34
C ASP A 348 -3.19 14.52 19.22
N ASN A 349 -3.66 15.08 18.09
CA ASN A 349 -5.07 15.31 17.73
C ASN A 349 -5.85 14.02 17.35
N ASN A 350 -5.35 12.86 17.78
CA ASN A 350 -5.84 11.53 17.46
C ASN A 350 -7.32 11.29 17.83
N MET A 351 -7.93 12.13 18.68
CA MET A 351 -9.35 12.01 19.03
C MET A 351 -10.31 12.59 17.98
N GLU A 352 -9.95 13.67 17.29
CA GLU A 352 -10.86 14.37 16.37
C GLU A 352 -10.97 13.69 15.01
N LEU A 353 -9.87 13.11 14.52
CA LEU A 353 -9.82 12.49 13.19
C LEU A 353 -10.38 11.06 13.18
N LYS A 354 -10.39 10.34 14.32
CA LYS A 354 -10.91 8.96 14.41
C LYS A 354 -12.35 8.81 13.90
N PRO A 355 -13.32 9.65 14.32
CA PRO A 355 -14.67 9.62 13.77
C PRO A 355 -14.72 9.82 12.25
N LEU A 356 -13.93 10.75 11.72
CA LEU A 356 -13.85 11.06 10.28
C LEU A 356 -13.31 9.85 9.49
N ILE A 357 -12.19 9.29 9.92
CA ILE A 357 -11.58 8.09 9.34
C ILE A 357 -12.60 6.95 9.32
N SER A 358 -13.27 6.69 10.46
CA SER A 358 -14.28 5.63 10.55
C SER A 358 -15.49 5.89 9.64
N GLY A 359 -15.92 7.14 9.52
CA GLY A 359 -17.04 7.54 8.66
C GLY A 359 -16.73 7.34 7.17
N ILE A 360 -15.62 7.90 6.69
CA ILE A 360 -15.13 7.76 5.31
C ILE A 360 -14.96 6.29 4.95
N TYR A 361 -14.27 5.53 5.80
CA TYR A 361 -14.00 4.12 5.57
C TYR A 361 -15.31 3.33 5.40
N ARG A 362 -16.27 3.50 6.31
CA ARG A 362 -17.56 2.80 6.18
C ARG A 362 -18.36 3.24 4.97
N LYS A 363 -18.46 4.55 4.71
CA LYS A 363 -19.28 5.07 3.61
C LYS A 363 -18.77 4.59 2.27
N PHE A 364 -17.46 4.60 2.04
CA PHE A 364 -16.89 4.28 0.73
C PHE A 364 -16.39 2.85 0.60
N PHE A 365 -15.59 2.34 1.54
CA PHE A 365 -14.91 1.05 1.43
C PHE A 365 -15.83 -0.13 1.76
N ILE A 366 -16.71 0.04 2.75
CA ILE A 366 -17.61 -1.02 3.21
C ILE A 366 -18.96 -0.96 2.48
N ASN A 367 -19.64 0.19 2.51
CA ASN A 367 -21.01 0.32 2.02
C ASN A 367 -21.12 0.90 0.60
N GLY A 368 -20.10 1.64 0.15
CA GLY A 368 -20.17 2.46 -1.06
C GLY A 368 -19.84 1.73 -2.36
N GLY A 369 -19.32 0.49 -2.27
CA GLY A 369 -18.92 -0.30 -3.43
C GLY A 369 -17.63 0.19 -4.10
N LEU A 370 -16.75 0.89 -3.35
CA LEU A 370 -15.44 1.30 -3.87
C LEU A 370 -14.59 0.10 -4.33
N LEU A 371 -14.79 -1.04 -3.68
CA LEU A 371 -14.09 -2.29 -3.97
C LEU A 371 -15.07 -3.29 -4.59
N THR A 372 -14.59 -4.04 -5.58
CA THR A 372 -15.37 -5.12 -6.21
C THR A 372 -15.58 -6.32 -5.28
N SER A 373 -14.60 -6.58 -4.41
CA SER A 373 -14.63 -7.61 -3.37
C SER A 373 -13.50 -7.36 -2.37
N TRP A 374 -13.53 -8.09 -1.25
CA TRP A 374 -12.53 -8.09 -0.19
C TRP A 374 -11.88 -9.46 -0.08
N PRO A 375 -10.54 -9.55 0.07
CA PRO A 375 -9.85 -10.81 0.31
C PRO A 375 -10.45 -11.56 1.51
N GLU A 376 -10.36 -12.89 1.49
CA GLU A 376 -10.74 -13.68 2.66
C GLU A 376 -9.81 -13.37 3.83
N ALA A 377 -10.32 -13.47 5.06
CA ALA A 377 -9.47 -13.39 6.25
C ALA A 377 -8.64 -14.69 6.35
N PRO A 378 -7.42 -14.63 6.90
CA PRO A 378 -6.63 -15.83 7.19
C PRO A 378 -7.42 -16.80 8.08
N THR A 379 -7.37 -18.08 7.77
CA THR A 379 -7.96 -19.17 8.53
C THR A 379 -7.20 -19.40 9.85
N LEU A 380 -7.79 -20.18 10.76
CA LEU A 380 -7.19 -20.47 12.07
C LEU A 380 -5.87 -21.25 11.99
N ASP A 381 -5.61 -21.90 10.86
CA ASP A 381 -4.36 -22.65 10.61
C ASP A 381 -3.26 -21.78 9.99
N GLU A 382 -3.58 -20.55 9.57
CA GLU A 382 -2.64 -19.63 8.96
C GLU A 382 -1.99 -18.74 10.03
N VAL A 383 -0.65 -18.72 10.06
CA VAL A 383 0.12 -17.99 11.08
C VAL A 383 -0.17 -16.49 11.11
N GLU A 384 -0.58 -15.92 9.98
CA GLU A 384 -0.94 -14.51 9.87
C GLU A 384 -2.16 -14.15 10.72
N ARG A 385 -3.00 -15.13 11.07
CA ARG A 385 -4.13 -14.95 11.98
C ARG A 385 -3.70 -14.61 13.41
N TYR A 386 -2.40 -14.69 13.70
CA TYR A 386 -1.82 -14.52 15.03
C TYR A 386 -0.68 -13.50 14.99
N LYS A 387 -0.67 -12.59 15.96
CA LYS A 387 0.48 -11.74 16.23
C LYS A 387 1.73 -12.59 16.45
N LYS A 388 2.88 -11.99 16.17
CA LYS A 388 4.20 -12.65 16.21
C LYS A 388 4.27 -13.93 15.37
N LEU A 389 3.28 -14.23 14.52
CA LEU A 389 3.16 -15.47 13.75
C LEU A 389 3.23 -16.73 14.64
N SER A 390 2.63 -16.70 15.83
CA SER A 390 2.89 -17.69 16.89
C SER A 390 1.96 -18.92 16.90
N LEU A 391 0.80 -18.86 16.22
CA LEU A 391 -0.31 -19.82 16.34
C LEU A 391 -0.86 -20.00 17.77
N ARG A 392 -0.52 -19.11 18.70
CA ARG A 392 -1.02 -19.16 20.09
C ARG A 392 -2.34 -18.43 20.18
N SER A 393 -3.31 -19.03 20.88
CA SER A 393 -4.62 -18.41 21.11
C SER A 393 -4.56 -16.98 21.63
N ASP A 394 -3.59 -16.67 22.49
CA ASP A 394 -3.42 -15.35 23.11
C ASP A 394 -2.97 -14.26 22.13
N ASP A 395 -2.34 -14.67 21.03
CA ASP A 395 -1.90 -13.78 19.95
C ASP A 395 -2.95 -13.70 18.81
N MET A 396 -4.07 -14.43 18.89
CA MET A 396 -5.07 -14.53 17.82
C MET A 396 -5.78 -13.21 17.56
N LEU A 397 -5.96 -12.87 16.28
CA LEU A 397 -6.67 -11.69 15.82
C LEU A 397 -8.11 -12.02 15.41
N ASP A 398 -9.04 -11.09 15.67
CA ASP A 398 -10.41 -11.17 15.16
C ASP A 398 -10.46 -11.00 13.64
N GLU A 399 -11.47 -11.61 12.98
CA GLU A 399 -11.66 -11.47 11.53
C GLU A 399 -11.82 -10.02 11.09
N THR A 400 -12.38 -9.17 11.96
CA THR A 400 -12.58 -7.74 11.73
C THR A 400 -11.27 -6.97 11.59
N TYR A 401 -10.13 -7.56 11.96
CA TYR A 401 -8.82 -6.97 11.64
C TYR A 401 -8.50 -7.07 10.14
N PHE A 402 -9.01 -8.09 9.44
CA PHE A 402 -8.70 -8.37 8.04
C PHE A 402 -9.81 -7.93 7.09
N ARG A 403 -11.07 -8.11 7.50
CA ARG A 403 -12.23 -7.66 6.72
C ARG A 403 -13.50 -7.56 7.56
N MET A 404 -14.45 -6.74 7.11
CA MET A 404 -15.81 -6.78 7.66
C MET A 404 -16.59 -8.02 7.15
N PRO A 405 -17.36 -8.72 8.01
CA PRO A 405 -18.12 -9.91 7.60
C PRO A 405 -19.13 -9.67 6.48
N ILE A 406 -19.71 -8.47 6.42
CA ILE A 406 -20.70 -8.07 5.40
C ILE A 406 -20.09 -7.85 4.02
N CYS A 407 -18.77 -7.72 3.93
CA CYS A 407 -18.11 -7.42 2.67
C CYS A 407 -18.10 -8.64 1.74
N PRO A 408 -18.40 -8.45 0.45
CA PRO A 408 -18.37 -9.52 -0.52
C PRO A 408 -16.94 -10.00 -0.74
N THR A 409 -16.74 -11.31 -0.92
CA THR A 409 -15.43 -11.91 -1.19
C THR A 409 -15.30 -12.33 -2.65
N PRO A 410 -14.07 -12.56 -3.17
CA PRO A 410 -13.87 -13.11 -4.50
C PRO A 410 -14.63 -14.42 -4.73
N LYS A 411 -14.73 -15.29 -3.72
CA LYS A 411 -15.52 -16.53 -3.80
C LYS A 411 -17.01 -16.26 -4.01
N SER A 412 -17.55 -15.23 -3.35
CA SER A 412 -18.98 -14.89 -3.44
C SER A 412 -19.36 -14.13 -4.72
N THR A 413 -18.43 -13.37 -5.31
CA THR A 413 -18.71 -12.47 -6.45
C THR A 413 -18.12 -12.94 -7.77
N GLY A 414 -17.11 -13.80 -7.74
CA GLY A 414 -16.28 -14.12 -8.90
C GLY A 414 -15.35 -12.96 -9.33
N LEU A 415 -15.29 -11.86 -8.57
CA LEU A 415 -14.49 -10.68 -8.89
C LEU A 415 -13.24 -10.60 -8.01
N ALA A 416 -12.10 -10.25 -8.60
CA ALA A 416 -10.89 -9.94 -7.84
C ALA A 416 -11.07 -8.70 -6.95
N PRO A 417 -10.31 -8.60 -5.83
CA PRO A 417 -10.37 -7.44 -4.95
C PRO A 417 -9.63 -6.27 -5.59
N ILE A 418 -10.36 -5.34 -6.21
CA ILE A 418 -9.79 -4.17 -6.89
C ILE A 418 -10.60 -2.93 -6.56
N PHE A 419 -9.96 -1.76 -6.71
CA PHE A 419 -10.66 -0.48 -6.73
C PHE A 419 -11.40 -0.28 -8.06
N VAL A 420 -12.68 0.08 -7.97
CA VAL A 420 -13.43 0.58 -9.12
C VAL A 420 -12.94 1.97 -9.50
N LYS A 421 -13.01 2.33 -10.79
CA LYS A 421 -12.47 3.61 -11.28
C LYS A 421 -13.03 4.84 -10.56
N SER A 422 -14.32 4.81 -10.22
CA SER A 422 -15.04 5.90 -9.58
C SER A 422 -16.44 5.49 -9.12
N LEU A 423 -16.94 6.17 -8.10
CA LEU A 423 -18.32 6.12 -7.61
C LEU A 423 -19.09 7.36 -8.06
N ASN A 424 -20.39 7.20 -8.32
CA ASN A 424 -21.31 8.31 -8.55
C ASN A 424 -22.20 8.48 -7.33
N TYR A 425 -22.16 9.68 -6.77
CA TYR A 425 -22.99 10.08 -5.65
C TYR A 425 -24.16 10.94 -6.13
N SER A 426 -25.38 10.54 -5.76
CA SER A 426 -26.59 11.32 -6.04
C SER A 426 -27.00 12.09 -4.81
N LYS A 427 -26.91 13.43 -4.84
CA LYS A 427 -27.34 14.30 -3.72
C LYS A 427 -28.83 14.10 -3.40
N LYS A 428 -29.65 13.81 -4.42
CA LYS A 428 -31.11 13.60 -4.26
C LYS A 428 -31.46 12.31 -3.52
N LYS A 429 -30.68 11.24 -3.75
CA LYS A 429 -30.94 9.91 -3.17
C LYS A 429 -30.08 9.61 -1.94
N ASP A 430 -29.09 10.46 -1.66
CA ASP A 430 -28.01 10.19 -0.70
C ASP A 430 -27.45 8.76 -0.84
N SER A 431 -27.14 8.39 -2.09
CA SER A 431 -26.71 7.03 -2.41
C SER A 431 -25.51 7.04 -3.35
N LEU A 432 -24.56 6.14 -3.08
CA LEU A 432 -23.45 5.84 -3.96
C LEU A 432 -23.85 4.73 -4.95
N SER A 433 -23.28 4.79 -6.15
CA SER A 433 -23.50 3.80 -7.20
C SER A 433 -22.27 3.65 -8.09
N ILE A 434 -22.15 2.48 -8.72
CA ILE A 434 -21.06 2.14 -9.63
C ILE A 434 -21.62 1.98 -11.04
N ASN A 435 -20.95 2.53 -12.05
CA ASN A 435 -21.37 2.36 -13.45
C ASN A 435 -20.88 1.04 -14.06
N LYS A 436 -19.62 0.67 -13.82
CA LYS A 436 -18.99 -0.52 -14.39
C LYS A 436 -17.83 -0.99 -13.51
N ASN A 437 -17.74 -2.31 -13.32
CA ASN A 437 -16.57 -2.95 -12.76
C ASN A 437 -15.51 -3.12 -13.86
N SER A 438 -14.36 -2.47 -13.67
CA SER A 438 -13.24 -2.55 -14.59
C SER A 438 -11.98 -2.32 -13.79
N PHE A 439 -11.00 -3.19 -13.99
CA PHE A 439 -9.63 -2.96 -13.54
C PHE A 439 -9.01 -1.85 -14.38
N ASP A 440 -8.36 -0.90 -13.71
CA ASP A 440 -7.54 0.16 -14.28
C ASP A 440 -6.22 0.14 -13.50
N SER A 441 -5.16 -0.32 -14.15
CA SER A 441 -3.90 -0.67 -13.49
C SER A 441 -3.25 0.56 -12.84
N ASN A 442 -3.23 1.71 -13.52
CA ASN A 442 -2.62 2.94 -13.01
C ASN A 442 -3.25 3.34 -11.67
N LYS A 443 -4.58 3.26 -11.58
CA LYS A 443 -5.31 3.62 -10.36
C LYS A 443 -5.10 2.61 -9.24
N ASN A 444 -5.14 1.32 -9.58
CA ASN A 444 -5.04 0.25 -8.60
C ASN A 444 -3.63 0.15 -8.03
N MET A 445 -2.59 0.16 -8.88
CA MET A 445 -1.20 0.05 -8.43
C MET A 445 -0.81 1.24 -7.56
N LEU A 446 -1.21 2.47 -7.93
CA LEU A 446 -0.92 3.64 -7.10
C LEU A 446 -1.64 3.59 -5.74
N ASN A 447 -2.92 3.18 -5.71
CA ASN A 447 -3.65 3.01 -4.45
C ASN A 447 -3.03 1.93 -3.57
N PHE A 448 -2.72 0.75 -4.12
CA PHE A 448 -2.14 -0.33 -3.35
C PHE A 448 -0.72 -0.02 -2.88
N PHE A 449 0.10 0.60 -3.73
CA PHE A 449 1.43 1.03 -3.36
C PHE A 449 1.38 2.00 -2.18
N LEU A 450 0.57 3.06 -2.25
CA LEU A 450 0.48 4.02 -1.14
C LEU A 450 -0.04 3.38 0.16
N ILE A 451 -1.03 2.48 0.08
CA ILE A 451 -1.49 1.74 1.27
C ILE A 451 -0.35 0.92 1.88
N ILE A 452 0.39 0.17 1.06
CA ILE A 452 1.50 -0.67 1.52
C ILE A 452 2.61 0.22 2.09
N TYR A 453 3.12 1.16 1.30
CA TYR A 453 4.22 2.05 1.64
C TYR A 453 3.98 2.81 2.95
N LEU A 454 2.76 3.30 3.19
CA LEU A 454 2.43 4.12 4.36
C LEU A 454 2.02 3.30 5.59
N LEU A 455 1.40 2.12 5.41
CA LEU A 455 0.82 1.36 6.53
C LEU A 455 1.61 0.10 6.90
N LYS A 456 2.58 -0.33 6.09
CA LYS A 456 3.38 -1.54 6.36
C LYS A 456 4.00 -1.51 7.75
N ASP A 457 4.70 -0.43 8.10
CA ASP A 457 5.40 -0.33 9.38
C ASP A 457 4.42 -0.29 10.56
N VAL A 458 3.29 0.43 10.42
CA VAL A 458 2.20 0.44 11.41
C VAL A 458 1.65 -0.97 11.67
N VAL A 459 1.52 -1.78 10.62
CA VAL A 459 1.05 -3.16 10.73
C VAL A 459 2.12 -4.06 11.31
N LYS A 460 3.40 -3.92 10.91
CA LYS A 460 4.52 -4.69 11.48
C LYS A 460 4.61 -4.48 13.00
N ASP A 461 4.52 -3.23 13.44
CA ASP A 461 4.51 -2.87 14.86
C ASP A 461 3.32 -3.49 15.59
N PHE A 462 2.12 -3.42 15.00
CA PHE A 462 0.93 -4.04 15.58
C PHE A 462 1.04 -5.56 15.67
N MET A 463 1.64 -6.19 14.65
CA MET A 463 1.87 -7.63 14.58
C MET A 463 3.04 -8.07 15.48
N GLU A 464 3.76 -7.14 16.10
CA GLU A 464 4.89 -7.40 17.00
C GLU A 464 5.99 -8.24 16.31
N PHE A 465 6.25 -7.93 15.04
CA PHE A 465 7.39 -8.48 14.34
C PHE A 465 8.68 -7.96 14.97
N ARG A 466 9.72 -8.80 15.08
CA ARG A 466 10.96 -8.40 15.75
C ARG A 466 11.78 -7.55 14.79
N SER A 467 11.98 -6.27 15.10
CA SER A 467 12.89 -5.44 14.31
C SER A 467 14.35 -5.86 14.55
N TYR A 468 14.96 -6.52 13.58
CA TYR A 468 16.42 -6.64 13.48
C TYR A 468 16.99 -5.48 12.66
N SER A 469 16.86 -4.25 13.16
CA SER A 469 17.56 -3.09 12.58
C SER A 469 17.57 -1.89 13.53
N ASN A 470 18.22 -2.06 14.68
CA ASN A 470 19.07 -1.01 15.24
C ASN A 470 20.49 -1.60 15.22
N PHE A 471 21.17 -1.54 14.07
CA PHE A 471 22.60 -1.27 14.15
C PHE A 471 22.67 0.15 14.72
N GLU A 472 22.89 0.25 16.02
CA GLU A 472 23.34 1.48 16.64
C GLU A 472 24.61 1.90 15.91
N ILE A 473 24.47 2.84 14.97
CA ILE A 473 25.59 3.70 14.63
C ILE A 473 25.91 4.40 15.95
N PRO A 474 27.12 4.25 16.51
CA PRO A 474 27.46 4.93 17.74
C PRO A 474 27.32 6.42 17.47
N ILE A 475 26.33 7.05 18.10
CA ILE A 475 26.23 8.49 18.19
C ILE A 475 27.46 8.91 19.01
N SER A 476 28.54 9.28 18.33
CA SER A 476 29.62 9.99 18.97
C SER A 476 29.03 11.31 19.45
N VAL A 477 28.82 11.41 20.76
CA VAL A 477 28.53 12.65 21.46
C VAL A 477 29.59 13.65 21.03
N ARG A 478 29.22 14.59 20.15
CA ARG A 478 30.02 15.78 19.92
C ARG A 478 29.90 16.61 21.19
N ASN A 479 30.95 16.55 22.01
CA ASN A 479 31.19 17.55 23.02
C ASN A 479 31.18 18.92 22.32
N VAL A 480 30.28 19.77 22.80
CA VAL A 480 30.36 21.20 22.63
C VAL A 480 31.63 21.63 23.36
N ASP A 481 32.61 22.15 22.63
CA ASP A 481 33.50 23.17 23.16
C ASP A 481 33.77 24.21 22.07
N SER A 482 33.39 25.43 22.44
CA SER A 482 33.60 26.68 21.75
C SER A 482 35.08 27.01 21.54
N GLU A 483 35.34 27.63 20.39
CA GLU A 483 36.38 28.63 20.08
C GLU A 483 37.65 28.69 20.95
N ILE A 484 38.81 28.63 20.30
CA ILE A 484 39.82 29.72 20.32
C ILE A 484 40.84 29.46 19.20
N ASP A 485 41.00 30.47 18.35
CA ASP A 485 42.12 30.65 17.44
C ASP A 485 43.47 30.52 18.18
N ASN A 486 44.45 29.84 17.58
CA ASN A 486 45.79 30.41 17.51
C ASN A 486 46.69 29.68 16.50
N THR A 487 47.51 30.52 15.90
CA THR A 487 48.46 30.33 14.82
C THR A 487 49.64 29.39 15.15
N THR A 488 50.29 28.99 14.04
CA THR A 488 51.74 28.81 13.85
C THR A 488 52.39 27.43 14.00
N SER A 489 52.95 27.01 12.87
CA SER A 489 54.33 26.55 12.64
C SER A 489 54.76 25.09 12.90
N ASN A 490 55.23 24.52 11.80
CA ASN A 490 56.51 23.80 11.61
C ASN A 490 56.56 22.29 11.93
N ILE A 491 56.85 21.47 10.89
CA ILE A 491 58.15 20.80 10.59
C ILE A 491 58.37 19.63 11.59
N THR A 492 58.52 18.34 11.23
CA THR A 492 59.41 17.70 10.26
C THR A 492 59.08 16.19 10.20
N ASN A 493 59.21 15.62 9.00
CA ASN A 493 59.97 14.42 8.62
C ASN A 493 59.91 13.05 9.35
N ASN A 494 59.83 12.05 8.45
CA ASN A 494 60.58 10.78 8.39
C ASN A 494 60.19 9.70 9.41
N ASP A 495 60.24 8.41 9.11
CA ASP A 495 60.54 7.62 7.92
C ASP A 495 60.19 6.17 8.32
N SER A 496 59.78 5.34 7.35
CA SER A 496 60.16 3.90 7.24
C SER A 496 59.77 2.94 8.39
N SER A 497 59.49 1.66 8.23
CA SER A 497 59.32 0.72 7.12
C SER A 497 59.19 -0.66 7.79
N THR A 498 58.47 -1.60 7.15
CA THR A 498 58.68 -3.08 7.21
C THR A 498 58.48 -3.78 8.57
N GLN A 499 58.04 -5.04 8.71
CA GLN A 499 57.65 -6.13 7.81
C GLN A 499 56.95 -7.21 8.66
N ASN A 500 56.02 -7.93 8.05
CA ASN A 500 55.68 -9.35 8.17
C ASN A 500 56.12 -10.15 9.42
N SER A 501 55.17 -10.89 10.02
CA SER A 501 55.14 -12.36 9.92
C SER A 501 53.96 -12.98 10.66
N SER A 502 53.34 -13.94 9.99
CA SER A 502 52.34 -14.90 10.47
C SER A 502 53.03 -16.08 11.18
N GLU A 503 52.47 -16.60 12.27
CA GLU A 503 52.46 -18.02 12.69
C GLU A 503 51.44 -18.21 13.86
N ILE A 504 50.38 -19.01 13.68
CA ILE A 504 50.17 -20.40 14.18
C ILE A 504 49.53 -20.53 15.59
N ILE A 505 48.22 -20.83 15.58
CA ILE A 505 47.49 -21.99 16.19
C ILE A 505 47.54 -22.29 17.72
N ASN A 506 46.31 -22.39 18.27
CA ASN A 506 45.76 -23.18 19.39
C ASN A 506 46.13 -22.89 20.86
N SER A 507 45.12 -22.60 21.68
CA SER A 507 44.47 -23.65 22.51
C SER A 507 43.28 -23.15 23.36
N THR A 508 42.21 -23.92 23.23
CA THR A 508 41.08 -24.25 24.10
C THR A 508 41.17 -23.85 25.58
N ILE A 509 40.15 -23.17 26.11
CA ILE A 509 39.77 -23.24 27.54
C ILE A 509 38.30 -23.64 27.65
N ALA A 510 38.10 -24.64 28.50
CA ALA A 510 36.90 -25.41 28.73
C ALA A 510 35.82 -24.64 29.52
N LEU A 511 34.58 -24.93 29.13
CA LEU A 511 33.37 -24.77 29.93
C LEU A 511 33.46 -25.62 31.21
N ASN A 512 33.07 -25.03 32.34
CA ASN A 512 32.56 -25.79 33.48
C ASN A 512 31.30 -25.11 34.03
N SER A 513 30.23 -25.89 33.99
CA SER A 513 28.94 -25.68 34.64
C SER A 513 29.03 -25.93 36.15
N SER A 514 28.28 -25.17 36.94
CA SER A 514 27.65 -25.74 38.14
C SER A 514 26.41 -24.97 38.58
N ILE A 515 25.34 -25.74 38.69
CA ILE A 515 23.99 -25.51 39.18
C ILE A 515 24.00 -25.09 40.66
N ILE A 516 23.16 -24.13 41.05
CA ILE A 516 22.61 -24.03 42.41
C ILE A 516 21.09 -23.81 42.30
N LYS A 517 20.34 -24.82 42.74
CA LYS A 517 18.96 -24.70 43.22
C LYS A 517 19.01 -24.32 44.70
N ASN A 518 18.14 -23.43 45.15
CA ASN A 518 17.47 -23.60 46.44
C ASN A 518 16.14 -22.84 46.48
N SER A 519 15.15 -23.58 46.94
CA SER A 519 13.75 -23.26 47.22
C SER A 519 13.59 -22.45 48.52
N ASN A 520 12.48 -21.71 48.64
CA ASN A 520 11.57 -21.84 49.79
C ASN A 520 10.21 -21.18 49.49
N SER A 521 9.17 -21.95 49.74
CA SER A 521 7.75 -21.62 49.83
C SER A 521 7.39 -21.09 51.22
N LEU A 522 6.35 -20.26 51.35
CA LEU A 522 5.42 -20.19 52.49
C LEU A 522 4.13 -19.41 52.12
N GLU A 523 3.08 -19.71 52.86
CA GLU A 523 1.65 -19.76 52.51
C GLU A 523 0.81 -18.46 52.68
N GLU A 524 -0.37 -18.54 52.05
CA GLU A 524 -1.70 -17.93 52.29
C GLU A 524 -1.95 -16.86 53.38
N SER A 525 -2.81 -15.88 53.05
CA SER A 525 -4.00 -15.54 53.86
C SER A 525 -4.96 -14.54 53.14
N GLU A 526 -6.18 -14.51 53.67
CA GLU A 526 -7.48 -14.23 53.06
C GLU A 526 -7.95 -12.77 52.93
N LYS A 527 -8.97 -12.60 52.05
CA LYS A 527 -10.22 -11.79 52.15
C LYS A 527 -10.17 -10.35 52.72
N ASN A 528 -10.79 -9.42 51.97
CA ASN A 528 -11.89 -8.63 52.52
C ASN A 528 -12.85 -8.04 51.46
N LYS A 529 -14.14 -8.31 51.66
CA LYS A 529 -15.31 -7.69 51.02
C LYS A 529 -15.69 -6.45 51.83
N ILE A 530 -16.11 -5.36 51.18
CA ILE A 530 -16.98 -4.35 51.79
C ILE A 530 -18.20 -4.13 50.89
N ILE A 531 -19.37 -4.35 51.50
CA ILE A 531 -20.72 -4.06 51.01
C ILE A 531 -21.15 -2.75 51.69
N LEU A 532 -21.77 -1.82 50.96
CA LEU A 532 -22.69 -0.87 51.58
C LEU A 532 -23.98 -0.70 50.76
N LYS A 533 -25.08 -0.57 51.52
CA LYS A 533 -26.49 -0.75 51.18
C LYS A 533 -27.13 0.47 50.51
N ASN A 534 -28.18 0.20 49.72
CA ASN A 534 -29.23 1.15 49.31
C ASN A 534 -30.03 1.70 50.50
N PRO A 535 -30.83 2.77 50.26
CA PRO A 535 -32.28 2.55 50.35
C PRO A 535 -33.11 3.18 49.20
N SER A 536 -34.22 2.48 48.99
CA SER A 536 -35.46 2.66 48.20
C SER A 536 -36.20 4.00 48.31
N ASN A 537 -36.87 4.47 47.24
CA ASN A 537 -38.33 4.33 47.02
C ASN A 537 -38.92 5.18 45.85
N ASN A 538 -40.00 4.63 45.28
CA ASN A 538 -41.19 5.25 44.65
C ASN A 538 -41.34 5.42 43.11
N LEU A 539 -42.34 4.64 42.64
CA LEU A 539 -43.19 4.68 41.44
C LEU A 539 -43.60 6.08 40.91
N LEU A 540 -43.78 6.23 39.59
CA LEU A 540 -45.09 6.07 38.91
C LEU A 540 -44.99 6.22 37.37
N SER A 541 -45.97 5.60 36.72
CA SER A 541 -46.20 5.30 35.31
C SER A 541 -46.50 6.49 34.39
N ASN A 542 -46.19 6.36 33.09
CA ASN A 542 -47.16 6.67 32.04
C ASN A 542 -46.94 5.83 30.76
N LYS A 543 -48.06 5.32 30.24
CA LYS A 543 -48.22 4.39 29.11
C LYS A 543 -48.47 5.13 27.79
N ASN A 544 -48.40 4.34 26.70
CA ASN A 544 -49.04 4.47 25.37
C ASN A 544 -48.13 5.05 24.27
N ASN A 545 -48.11 4.58 23.03
CA ASN A 545 -48.62 3.36 22.36
C ASN A 545 -47.97 3.34 20.96
N PHE A 546 -47.44 2.20 20.53
CA PHE A 546 -47.07 1.94 19.13
C PHE A 546 -48.26 1.33 18.37
N PRO A 547 -48.54 1.73 17.11
CA PRO A 547 -49.39 0.95 16.23
C PRO A 547 -48.55 -0.03 15.38
N LYS A 548 -48.93 -1.32 15.45
CA LYS A 548 -48.56 -2.38 14.50
C LYS A 548 -49.33 -2.19 13.19
N ILE A 549 -48.67 -2.30 12.05
CA ILE A 549 -49.32 -2.59 10.76
C ILE A 549 -48.59 -3.74 10.06
N ASN A 550 -49.37 -4.79 9.76
CA ASN A 550 -49.07 -5.94 8.92
C ASN A 550 -48.78 -5.54 7.46
N SER A 551 -47.94 -6.29 6.75
CA SER A 551 -48.19 -6.53 5.33
C SER A 551 -47.68 -7.91 4.86
N SER A 552 -48.63 -8.79 4.64
CA SER A 552 -48.54 -9.95 3.76
C SER A 552 -48.66 -9.47 2.31
N LEU A 553 -47.76 -9.87 1.39
CA LEU A 553 -48.01 -9.74 -0.04
C LEU A 553 -47.48 -10.93 -0.85
N LYS A 554 -48.40 -11.39 -1.72
CA LYS A 554 -48.45 -12.62 -2.49
C LYS A 554 -47.50 -12.66 -3.69
N ASN A 555 -47.12 -13.89 -4.02
CA ASN A 555 -46.52 -14.38 -5.27
C ASN A 555 -47.18 -13.85 -6.55
N LYS A 556 -46.38 -13.48 -7.55
CA LYS A 556 -46.79 -13.37 -8.97
C LYS A 556 -45.93 -14.26 -9.87
N LYS A 557 -46.61 -15.14 -10.62
CA LYS A 557 -46.09 -16.05 -11.65
C LYS A 557 -45.75 -15.30 -12.94
N TYR A 558 -44.65 -15.69 -13.59
CA TYR A 558 -44.29 -15.33 -14.96
C TYR A 558 -45.10 -16.14 -16.00
N LYS A 559 -45.61 -15.48 -17.04
CA LYS A 559 -46.15 -16.12 -18.27
C LYS A 559 -45.19 -15.85 -19.44
N LYS A 560 -44.75 -16.94 -20.09
CA LYS A 560 -44.11 -16.98 -21.41
C LYS A 560 -45.16 -16.76 -22.49
N ASN A 561 -44.85 -15.99 -23.53
CA ASN A 561 -45.49 -16.13 -24.84
C ASN A 561 -44.42 -16.24 -25.93
N LYS A 562 -44.47 -17.37 -26.66
CA LYS A 562 -43.85 -17.61 -27.97
C LYS A 562 -44.99 -17.65 -28.98
N THR A 563 -44.87 -16.94 -30.10
CA THR A 563 -45.54 -17.32 -31.35
C THR A 563 -44.67 -16.91 -32.55
N LYS A 564 -44.39 -17.91 -33.39
CA LYS A 564 -43.80 -17.83 -34.73
C LYS A 564 -44.93 -17.76 -35.77
N ASN A 565 -44.68 -17.07 -36.89
CA ASN A 565 -44.92 -17.45 -38.32
C ASN A 565 -45.13 -16.15 -39.14
N ARG A 566 -44.33 -15.80 -40.18
CA ARG A 566 -43.99 -16.37 -41.51
C ARG A 566 -44.96 -15.97 -42.65
N HIS A 567 -44.36 -15.60 -43.79
CA HIS A 567 -44.87 -15.36 -45.17
C HIS A 567 -45.52 -13.98 -45.42
N ASN A 568 -45.27 -13.22 -46.51
CA ASN A 568 -44.73 -13.44 -47.88
C ASN A 568 -44.18 -12.08 -48.41
N ALA A 569 -43.01 -12.00 -49.05
CA ALA A 569 -42.71 -12.15 -50.50
C ALA A 569 -42.86 -10.88 -51.39
N LYS A 570 -41.73 -10.55 -52.03
CA LYS A 570 -41.51 -10.10 -53.43
C LYS A 570 -41.49 -8.60 -53.84
N LYS A 571 -40.39 -8.32 -54.56
CA LYS A 571 -40.11 -7.34 -55.64
C LYS A 571 -39.87 -5.88 -55.20
N ALA A 572 -38.88 -5.16 -55.71
CA ALA A 572 -38.04 -5.30 -56.91
C ALA A 572 -36.55 -5.15 -56.60
#